data_AF-A0A2V8MH37-F1
#
_entry.id   AF-A0A2V8MH37-F1
#
_cell.length_a   1.000
_cell.length_b   1.000
_cell.length_c   1.000
_cell.angle_alpha   90.00
_cell.angle_beta   90.00
_cell.angle_gamma   90.00
#
_symmetry.space_group_name_H-M   'P 1'
#
loop_
_entity.id
_entity.type
_entity.pdbx_description
1 polymer ?
#
loop_
_entity_poly.entity_id
_entity_poly.type
_entity_poly.pdbx_seq_one_letter_code
_entity_poly.pdbx_strand_id
1 'polypeptide(L)'
;MIRRVLLLLFLFTSICAVPKTKYQPVPMHLDHDGEKWAEKTLRKMSVEEKVGQLFMVWARAEFLNAKNPEYAKLRDEINRYHVGSFAMSVPYEPPFLYRSGPYEAADLLNRLQSDSKLPLLIAADFEVGLGNRINGGTSFPAAMAFGATGKLDYAEAFGRISGEEARALGVHWNFFPVADVNSNPENPIINTRSFGEDPLQVGEFVAAYIRGAHAAGMLVTASIRFAPGSGKS
;
A
#
# COMPACT_ATOMS: atom_id res chain seq x y z
N MET A 1 -2.68 58.31 33.69
CA MET A 1 -3.08 57.61 32.44
C MET A 1 -2.37 56.27 32.27
N ILE A 2 -2.39 55.35 33.26
CA ILE A 2 -1.68 54.04 33.15
C ILE A 2 -2.55 52.84 33.56
N ARG A 3 -3.82 53.06 33.97
CA ARG A 3 -4.71 51.97 34.43
C ARG A 3 -5.69 51.42 33.38
N ARG A 4 -5.65 51.89 32.13
CA ARG A 4 -6.57 51.44 31.05
C ARG A 4 -5.92 50.61 29.94
N VAL A 5 -4.60 50.39 29.97
CA VAL A 5 -3.89 49.67 28.90
C VAL A 5 -3.78 48.16 29.16
N LEU A 6 -4.01 47.70 30.39
CA LEU A 6 -3.88 46.28 30.76
C LEU A 6 -5.11 45.41 30.45
N LEU A 7 -6.24 45.99 30.01
CA LEU A 7 -7.48 45.24 29.76
C LEU A 7 -7.71 44.86 28.29
N LEU A 8 -6.83 45.27 27.37
CA LEU A 8 -6.98 45.00 25.92
C LEU A 8 -6.05 43.89 25.40
N LEU A 9 -5.23 43.28 26.27
CA LEU A 9 -4.28 42.23 25.89
C LEU A 9 -4.73 40.80 26.24
N PHE A 10 -6.02 40.62 26.59
CA PHE A 10 -6.57 39.33 27.02
C PHE A 10 -7.61 38.71 26.06
N LEU A 11 -7.74 39.21 24.82
CA LEU A 11 -8.83 38.78 23.92
C LEU A 11 -8.43 38.09 22.61
N PHE A 12 -7.16 37.76 22.37
CA PHE A 12 -6.77 37.08 21.13
C PHE A 12 -5.74 35.96 21.34
N THR A 13 -6.03 35.05 22.28
CA THR A 13 -5.47 33.70 22.23
C THR A 13 -6.60 32.71 21.98
N SER A 14 -7.24 32.82 20.81
CA SER A 14 -7.94 31.67 20.24
C SER A 14 -6.88 30.65 19.87
N ILE A 15 -6.55 29.79 20.84
CA ILE A 15 -5.86 28.54 20.61
C ILE A 15 -6.78 27.77 19.65
N CYS A 16 -6.44 27.74 18.36
CA CYS A 16 -6.97 26.75 17.44
C CYS A 16 -6.52 25.39 17.97
N ALA A 17 -7.32 24.82 18.86
CA ALA A 17 -7.18 23.45 19.28
C ALA A 17 -7.50 22.60 18.05
N VAL A 18 -6.46 22.17 17.33
CA VAL A 18 -6.59 21.10 16.35
C VAL A 18 -7.19 19.92 17.11
N PRO A 19 -8.41 19.48 16.79
CA PRO A 19 -9.00 18.36 17.49
C PRO A 19 -8.07 17.17 17.28
N LYS A 20 -7.51 16.62 18.36
CA LYS A 20 -6.87 15.32 18.35
C LYS A 20 -7.97 14.29 18.14
N THR A 21 -8.39 14.09 16.89
CA THR A 21 -9.21 12.96 16.51
C THR A 21 -8.39 11.71 16.84
N LYS A 22 -8.76 11.03 17.93
CA LYS A 22 -8.25 9.69 18.20
C LYS A 22 -8.67 8.84 17.02
N TYR A 23 -7.70 8.39 16.21
CA TYR A 23 -7.92 7.40 15.18
C TYR A 23 -8.56 6.18 15.84
N GLN A 24 -9.83 5.96 15.53
CA GLN A 24 -10.54 4.73 15.83
C GLN A 24 -10.27 3.83 14.62
N PRO A 25 -9.59 2.68 14.79
CA PRO A 25 -9.44 1.75 13.68
C PRO A 25 -10.84 1.39 13.18
N VAL A 26 -11.11 1.68 11.90
CA VAL A 26 -12.35 1.21 11.27
C VAL A 26 -12.31 -0.31 11.32
N PRO A 27 -13.26 -0.98 12.00
CA PRO A 27 -13.25 -2.44 12.09
C PRO A 27 -13.30 -3.02 10.68
N MET A 28 -12.45 -4.02 10.39
CA MET A 28 -12.68 -4.86 9.23
C MET A 28 -14.08 -5.46 9.38
N HIS A 29 -14.99 -5.12 8.48
CA HIS A 29 -16.34 -5.65 8.52
C HIS A 29 -16.32 -7.06 7.96
N LEU A 30 -15.98 -8.02 8.82
CA LEU A 30 -16.17 -9.44 8.54
C LEU A 30 -17.64 -9.75 8.76
N ASP A 31 -18.24 -10.53 7.86
CA ASP A 31 -19.51 -11.18 8.19
C ASP A 31 -19.27 -12.27 9.24
N HIS A 32 -20.37 -12.77 9.81
CA HIS A 32 -20.31 -13.79 10.86
C HIS A 32 -19.58 -15.07 10.39
N ASP A 33 -19.71 -15.42 9.11
CA ASP A 33 -19.10 -16.61 8.54
C ASP A 33 -17.57 -16.45 8.40
N GLY A 34 -17.10 -15.25 8.01
CA GLY A 34 -15.70 -14.90 7.93
C GLY A 34 -15.00 -14.91 9.29
N GLU A 35 -15.63 -14.33 10.32
CA GLU A 35 -15.13 -14.38 11.69
C GLU A 35 -15.02 -15.82 12.19
N LYS A 36 -16.09 -16.61 12.01
CA LYS A 36 -16.13 -18.02 12.39
C LYS A 36 -15.08 -18.86 11.64
N TRP A 37 -14.87 -18.61 10.36
CA TRP A 37 -13.84 -19.27 9.57
C TRP A 37 -12.43 -18.92 10.08
N ALA A 38 -12.17 -17.65 10.35
CA ALA A 38 -10.87 -17.17 10.84
C ALA A 38 -10.54 -17.80 12.20
N GLU A 39 -11.47 -17.75 13.16
CA GLU A 39 -11.28 -18.36 14.49
C GLU A 39 -11.05 -19.87 14.40
N LYS A 40 -11.87 -20.58 13.61
CA LYS A 40 -11.75 -22.03 13.45
C LYS A 40 -10.43 -22.41 12.80
N THR A 41 -9.98 -21.63 11.83
CA THR A 41 -8.70 -21.85 11.13
C THR A 41 -7.54 -21.61 12.08
N LEU A 42 -7.53 -20.48 12.80
CA LEU A 42 -6.48 -20.13 13.77
C LEU A 42 -6.36 -21.15 14.92
N ARG A 43 -7.49 -21.69 15.40
CA ARG A 43 -7.50 -22.72 16.45
C ARG A 43 -6.89 -24.05 15.98
N LYS A 44 -6.97 -24.35 14.68
CA LYS A 44 -6.46 -25.60 14.11
C LYS A 44 -4.99 -25.53 13.70
N MET A 45 -4.42 -24.33 13.60
CA MET A 45 -3.04 -24.14 13.20
C MET A 45 -2.07 -24.52 14.33
N SER A 46 -0.95 -25.15 13.96
CA SER A 46 0.22 -25.28 14.81
C SER A 46 0.86 -23.91 15.10
N VAL A 47 1.76 -23.83 16.08
CA VAL A 47 2.51 -22.58 16.33
C VAL A 47 3.38 -22.21 15.13
N GLU A 48 3.97 -23.20 14.46
CA GLU A 48 4.78 -23.00 13.26
C GLU A 48 3.95 -22.45 12.09
N GLU A 49 2.76 -23.02 11.85
CA GLU A 49 1.82 -22.49 10.86
C GLU A 49 1.45 -21.03 11.17
N LYS A 50 1.16 -20.71 12.45
CA LYS A 50 0.85 -19.33 12.87
C LYS A 50 2.02 -18.37 12.65
N VAL A 51 3.23 -18.80 12.97
CA VAL A 51 4.44 -17.99 12.77
C VAL A 51 4.67 -17.75 11.28
N GLY A 52 4.50 -18.77 10.42
CA GLY A 52 4.59 -18.65 8.97
C GLY A 52 3.64 -17.60 8.38
N GLN A 53 2.41 -17.51 8.91
CA GLN A 53 1.43 -16.52 8.47
C GLN A 53 1.83 -15.05 8.76
N LEU A 54 2.84 -14.80 9.60
CA LEU A 54 3.36 -13.45 9.88
C LEU A 54 4.37 -12.97 8.84
N PHE A 55 4.87 -13.85 7.97
CA PHE A 55 5.91 -13.52 7.01
C PHE A 55 5.33 -13.18 5.63
N MET A 56 6.03 -12.25 4.98
CA MET A 56 5.84 -11.91 3.58
C MET A 56 7.15 -12.11 2.83
N VAL A 57 7.12 -12.97 1.80
CA VAL A 57 8.31 -13.29 1.00
C VAL A 57 8.20 -12.66 -0.39
N TRP A 58 9.32 -12.28 -1.00
CA TRP A 58 9.31 -11.73 -2.35
C TRP A 58 8.98 -12.82 -3.38
N ALA A 59 8.04 -12.54 -4.27
CA ALA A 59 7.77 -13.33 -5.47
C ALA A 59 8.06 -12.47 -6.70
N ARG A 60 9.04 -12.88 -7.52
CA ARG A 60 9.32 -12.22 -8.79
C ARG A 60 8.37 -12.78 -9.83
N ALA A 61 7.45 -11.95 -10.29
CA ALA A 61 6.56 -12.28 -11.39
C ALA A 61 7.40 -12.39 -12.65
N GLU A 62 7.63 -13.60 -13.13
CA GLU A 62 8.25 -13.92 -14.40
C GLU A 62 7.74 -15.30 -14.82
N PHE A 63 7.93 -15.68 -16.08
CA PHE A 63 7.52 -17.00 -16.51
C PHE A 63 8.43 -18.07 -15.88
N LEU A 64 7.91 -18.79 -14.89
CA LEU A 64 8.61 -19.89 -14.24
C LEU A 64 7.95 -21.22 -14.61
N ASN A 65 8.63 -22.07 -15.37
CA ASN A 65 8.14 -23.42 -15.63
C ASN A 65 8.10 -24.25 -14.31
N ALA A 66 7.38 -25.37 -14.30
CA ALA A 66 7.19 -26.19 -13.10
C ALA A 66 8.50 -26.79 -12.52
N LYS A 67 9.55 -26.89 -13.33
CA LYS A 67 10.87 -27.41 -12.93
C LYS A 67 11.84 -26.29 -12.55
N ASN A 68 11.41 -25.03 -12.58
CA ASN A 68 12.27 -23.90 -12.30
C ASN A 68 12.63 -23.91 -10.81
N PRO A 69 13.93 -23.82 -10.46
CA PRO A 69 14.38 -23.78 -9.07
C PRO A 69 13.74 -22.67 -8.24
N GLU A 70 13.47 -21.50 -8.84
CA GLU A 70 12.83 -20.38 -8.15
C GLU A 70 11.36 -20.68 -7.82
N TYR A 71 10.63 -21.35 -8.73
CA TYR A 71 9.26 -21.80 -8.44
C TYR A 71 9.25 -22.86 -7.33
N ALA A 72 10.20 -23.80 -7.35
CA ALA A 72 10.34 -24.79 -6.30
C ALA A 72 10.62 -24.14 -4.92
N LYS A 73 11.46 -23.10 -4.87
CA LYS A 73 11.68 -22.32 -3.65
C LYS A 73 10.40 -21.66 -3.14
N LEU A 74 9.66 -20.95 -4.00
CA LEU A 74 8.40 -20.31 -3.60
C LEU A 74 7.39 -21.34 -3.07
N ARG A 75 7.37 -22.54 -3.66
CA ARG A 75 6.55 -23.65 -3.20
C ARG A 75 6.99 -24.20 -1.85
N ASP A 76 8.29 -24.24 -1.59
CA ASP A 76 8.85 -24.60 -0.27
C ASP A 76 8.51 -23.54 0.78
N GLU A 77 8.52 -22.25 0.45
CA GLU A 77 8.06 -21.17 1.36
C GLU A 77 6.62 -21.40 1.83
N ILE A 78 5.75 -21.85 0.93
CA ILE A 78 4.35 -22.17 1.26
C ILE A 78 4.27 -23.47 2.09
N ASN A 79 4.91 -24.54 1.62
CA ASN A 79 4.66 -25.88 2.16
C ASN A 79 5.46 -26.19 3.42
N ARG A 80 6.69 -25.68 3.50
CA ARG A 80 7.61 -25.93 4.62
C ARG A 80 7.53 -24.84 5.67
N TYR A 81 7.46 -23.57 5.25
CA TYR A 81 7.48 -22.43 6.16
C TYR A 81 6.09 -21.82 6.39
N HIS A 82 5.05 -22.35 5.74
CA HIS A 82 3.65 -21.94 5.92
C HIS A 82 3.44 -20.43 5.73
N VAL A 83 4.19 -19.84 4.78
CA VAL A 83 4.13 -18.41 4.48
C VAL A 83 2.72 -18.02 4.06
N GLY A 84 2.18 -16.98 4.70
CA GLY A 84 0.82 -16.50 4.45
C GLY A 84 0.73 -15.42 3.36
N SER A 85 1.86 -14.83 2.96
CA SER A 85 1.83 -13.70 2.05
C SER A 85 3.07 -13.57 1.15
N PHE A 86 2.87 -12.99 -0.03
CA PHE A 86 3.96 -12.68 -0.96
C PHE A 86 3.94 -11.20 -1.38
N ALA A 87 5.11 -10.59 -1.43
CA ALA A 87 5.34 -9.31 -2.09
C ALA A 87 5.72 -9.56 -3.55
N MET A 88 4.76 -9.39 -4.45
CA MET A 88 4.97 -9.47 -5.89
C MET A 88 5.81 -8.28 -6.36
N SER A 89 6.88 -8.59 -7.07
CA SER A 89 7.70 -7.64 -7.80
C SER A 89 8.07 -8.22 -9.14
N VAL A 90 8.97 -7.57 -9.86
CA VAL A 90 9.53 -8.08 -11.11
C VAL A 90 11.04 -8.21 -11.02
N PRO A 91 11.69 -8.97 -11.91
CA PRO A 91 13.13 -9.10 -11.92
C PRO A 91 13.83 -7.74 -12.01
N TYR A 92 14.86 -7.57 -11.19
CA TYR A 92 15.66 -6.36 -11.12
C TYR A 92 17.14 -6.73 -11.20
N GLU A 93 17.80 -6.26 -12.24
CA GLU A 93 19.24 -6.37 -12.43
C GLU A 93 19.75 -4.95 -12.68
N PRO A 94 20.39 -4.31 -11.70
CA PRO A 94 20.80 -2.91 -11.83
C PRO A 94 21.53 -2.65 -13.15
N PRO A 95 21.12 -1.64 -13.96
CA PRO A 95 20.13 -0.59 -13.64
C PRO A 95 18.69 -0.90 -14.10
N PHE A 96 18.40 -2.09 -14.61
CA PHE A 96 17.16 -2.43 -15.30
C PHE A 96 16.13 -3.14 -14.42
N LEU A 97 14.89 -2.73 -14.58
CA LEU A 97 13.70 -3.39 -14.05
C LEU A 97 12.96 -4.02 -15.22
N TYR A 98 12.86 -5.35 -15.24
CA TYR A 98 12.25 -6.08 -16.33
C TYR A 98 10.77 -6.25 -16.07
N ARG A 99 9.93 -5.46 -16.75
CA ARG A 99 8.48 -5.55 -16.59
C ARG A 99 7.97 -6.87 -17.13
N SER A 100 7.09 -7.49 -16.38
CA SER A 100 6.52 -8.80 -16.73
C SER A 100 5.19 -8.60 -17.42
N GLY A 101 4.82 -9.51 -18.32
CA GLY A 101 3.48 -9.47 -18.90
C GLY A 101 2.41 -9.81 -17.86
N PRO A 102 1.17 -9.38 -18.09
CA PRO A 102 0.07 -9.56 -17.14
C PRO A 102 -0.31 -11.04 -17.02
N TYR A 103 -0.17 -11.80 -18.11
CA TYR A 103 -0.46 -13.24 -18.12
C TYR A 103 0.53 -14.02 -17.25
N GLU A 104 1.83 -13.72 -17.37
CA GLU A 104 2.88 -14.40 -16.61
C GLU A 104 2.73 -14.15 -15.11
N ALA A 105 2.41 -12.92 -14.72
CA ALA A 105 2.14 -12.57 -13.33
C ALA A 105 0.89 -13.30 -12.81
N ALA A 106 -0.22 -13.27 -13.56
CA ALA A 106 -1.45 -13.95 -13.16
C ALA A 106 -1.27 -15.48 -13.07
N ASP A 107 -0.57 -16.11 -14.02
CA ASP A 107 -0.27 -17.55 -14.01
C ASP A 107 0.50 -17.93 -12.75
N LEU A 108 1.59 -17.21 -12.45
CA LEU A 108 2.40 -17.46 -11.26
C LEU A 108 1.57 -17.33 -9.98
N LEU A 109 0.84 -16.23 -9.83
CA LEU A 109 0.05 -15.97 -8.62
C LEU A 109 -1.06 -17.01 -8.43
N ASN A 110 -1.76 -17.40 -9.49
CA ASN A 110 -2.80 -18.44 -9.43
C ASN A 110 -2.22 -19.81 -9.08
N ARG A 111 -1.03 -20.14 -9.58
CA ARG A 111 -0.32 -21.37 -9.24
C ARG A 111 0.11 -21.40 -7.77
N LEU A 112 0.67 -20.29 -7.26
CA LEU A 112 1.00 -20.17 -5.83
C LEU A 112 -0.24 -20.31 -4.94
N GLN A 113 -1.36 -19.69 -5.34
CA GLN A 113 -2.64 -19.87 -4.63
C GLN A 113 -3.10 -21.33 -4.61
N SER A 114 -2.94 -22.04 -5.72
CA SER A 114 -3.33 -23.45 -5.84
C SER A 114 -2.43 -24.39 -5.03
N ASP A 115 -1.15 -24.02 -4.85
CA ASP A 115 -0.19 -24.76 -4.02
C ASP A 115 -0.39 -24.51 -2.51
N SER A 116 -1.14 -23.47 -2.13
CA SER A 116 -1.36 -23.11 -0.73
C SER A 116 -2.63 -23.73 -0.15
N LYS A 117 -2.52 -24.23 1.08
CA LYS A 117 -3.66 -24.72 1.88
C LYS A 117 -4.60 -23.59 2.31
N LEU A 118 -4.07 -22.38 2.45
CA LEU A 118 -4.80 -21.19 2.87
C LEU A 118 -4.67 -20.09 1.81
N PRO A 119 -5.68 -19.22 1.63
CA PRO A 119 -5.57 -18.11 0.70
C PRO A 119 -4.35 -17.25 1.03
N LEU A 120 -3.45 -17.09 0.06
CA LEU A 120 -2.27 -16.24 0.19
C LEU A 120 -2.68 -14.78 0.03
N LEU A 121 -2.12 -13.91 0.87
CA LEU A 121 -2.21 -12.47 0.68
C LEU A 121 -1.10 -12.02 -0.26
N ILE A 122 -1.45 -11.53 -1.44
CA ILE A 122 -0.48 -11.04 -2.41
C ILE A 122 -0.45 -9.51 -2.36
N ALA A 123 0.72 -8.95 -2.05
CA ALA A 123 0.97 -7.52 -2.07
C ALA A 123 1.83 -7.10 -3.26
N ALA A 124 1.70 -5.86 -3.72
CA ALA A 124 2.58 -5.28 -4.73
C ALA A 124 2.75 -3.78 -4.51
N ASP A 125 3.69 -3.19 -5.25
CA ASP A 125 4.00 -1.76 -5.19
C ASP A 125 3.72 -1.10 -6.55
N PHE A 126 2.53 -0.49 -6.66
CA PHE A 126 1.99 0.14 -7.88
C PHE A 126 1.79 1.66 -7.71
N GLU A 127 2.83 2.40 -7.31
CA GLU A 127 2.72 3.85 -7.02
C GLU A 127 2.34 4.73 -8.21
N VAL A 128 2.61 4.27 -9.43
CA VAL A 128 2.26 4.95 -10.69
C VAL A 128 1.35 4.07 -11.54
N GLY A 129 0.57 3.21 -10.88
CA GLY A 129 -0.24 2.17 -11.51
C GLY A 129 0.55 0.90 -11.81
N LEU A 130 -0.13 -0.06 -12.45
CA LEU A 130 0.47 -1.36 -12.77
C LEU A 130 1.58 -1.24 -13.81
N GLY A 131 1.52 -0.22 -14.68
CA GLY A 131 2.52 0.01 -15.72
C GLY A 131 3.95 0.16 -15.22
N ASN A 132 4.14 0.43 -13.92
CA ASN A 132 5.47 0.44 -13.28
C ASN A 132 6.15 -0.94 -13.33
N ARG A 133 5.37 -2.01 -13.13
CA ARG A 133 5.86 -3.38 -12.96
C ARG A 133 5.36 -4.31 -14.06
N ILE A 134 4.16 -4.10 -14.57
CA ILE A 134 3.49 -4.98 -15.53
C ILE A 134 3.41 -4.32 -16.89
N ASN A 135 3.87 -5.01 -17.92
CA ASN A 135 3.75 -4.53 -19.31
C ASN A 135 2.28 -4.52 -19.73
N GLY A 136 1.80 -3.41 -20.28
CA GLY A 136 0.39 -3.25 -20.66
C GLY A 136 -0.57 -2.87 -19.53
N GLY A 137 -0.08 -2.74 -18.29
CA GLY A 137 -0.85 -2.10 -17.21
C GLY A 137 -0.95 -0.58 -17.40
N THR A 138 -1.97 0.04 -16.82
CA THR A 138 -2.14 1.49 -16.93
C THR A 138 -1.01 2.21 -16.19
N SER A 139 -0.38 3.17 -16.88
CA SER A 139 0.64 4.05 -16.29
C SER A 139 0.01 5.40 -15.96
N PHE A 140 0.19 5.83 -14.72
CA PHE A 140 -0.23 7.15 -14.25
C PHE A 140 0.99 8.06 -14.04
N PRO A 141 0.81 9.39 -14.03
CA PRO A 141 1.85 10.29 -13.57
C PRO A 141 2.11 10.10 -12.06
N ALA A 142 3.20 10.67 -11.55
CA ALA A 142 3.54 10.61 -10.13
C ALA A 142 2.46 11.30 -9.26
N ALA A 143 2.36 10.92 -7.98
CA ALA A 143 1.33 11.40 -7.06
C ALA A 143 1.25 12.94 -6.99
N MET A 144 2.39 13.62 -7.06
CA MET A 144 2.46 15.09 -7.07
C MET A 144 1.68 15.73 -8.21
N ALA A 145 1.60 15.06 -9.37
CA ALA A 145 0.83 15.57 -10.50
C ALA A 145 -0.67 15.62 -10.16
N PHE A 146 -1.18 14.64 -9.40
CA PHE A 146 -2.56 14.64 -8.93
C PHE A 146 -2.80 15.77 -7.93
N GLY A 147 -1.92 15.95 -6.95
CA GLY A 147 -2.03 17.06 -6.00
C GLY A 147 -2.00 18.43 -6.69
N ALA A 148 -1.13 18.60 -7.68
CA ALA A 148 -1.06 19.82 -8.50
C ALA A 148 -2.35 20.11 -9.27
N THR A 149 -3.18 19.11 -9.57
CA THR A 149 -4.49 19.35 -10.21
C THR A 149 -5.52 19.94 -9.25
N GLY A 150 -5.38 19.73 -7.93
CA GLY A 150 -6.37 20.09 -6.93
C GLY A 150 -7.70 19.30 -7.04
N LYS A 151 -7.78 18.27 -7.88
CA LYS A 151 -9.01 17.50 -8.14
C LYS A 151 -8.95 16.12 -7.49
N LEU A 152 -9.70 15.95 -6.39
CA LEU A 152 -9.79 14.68 -5.65
C LEU A 152 -10.36 13.53 -6.49
N ASP A 153 -11.27 13.83 -7.42
CA ASP A 153 -11.88 12.84 -8.31
C ASP A 153 -10.83 12.07 -9.14
N TYR A 154 -9.72 12.72 -9.50
CA TYR A 154 -8.65 12.07 -10.24
C TYR A 154 -7.85 11.10 -9.37
N ALA A 155 -7.64 11.43 -8.10
CA ALA A 155 -6.99 10.53 -7.15
C ALA A 155 -7.88 9.32 -6.82
N GLU A 156 -9.19 9.54 -6.70
CA GLU A 156 -10.17 8.47 -6.50
C GLU A 156 -10.26 7.55 -7.72
N ALA A 157 -10.31 8.11 -8.94
CA ALA A 157 -10.26 7.34 -10.18
C ALA A 157 -8.95 6.55 -10.31
N PHE A 158 -7.81 7.15 -9.93
CA PHE A 158 -6.51 6.47 -9.92
C PHE A 158 -6.50 5.26 -8.99
N GLY A 159 -7.02 5.41 -7.76
CA GLY A 159 -7.17 4.31 -6.81
C GLY A 159 -8.06 3.20 -7.34
N ARG A 160 -9.20 3.56 -7.93
CA ARG A 160 -10.16 2.60 -8.48
C ARG A 160 -9.59 1.79 -9.64
N ILE A 161 -8.99 2.44 -10.64
CA ILE A 161 -8.40 1.78 -11.81
C ILE A 161 -7.24 0.88 -11.37
N SER A 162 -6.35 1.37 -10.51
CA SER A 162 -5.24 0.57 -9.98
C SER A 162 -5.74 -0.65 -9.22
N GLY A 163 -6.81 -0.49 -8.42
CA GLY A 163 -7.45 -1.58 -7.71
C GLY A 163 -8.04 -2.63 -8.65
N GLU A 164 -8.83 -2.21 -9.64
CA GLU A 164 -9.47 -3.09 -10.63
C GLU A 164 -8.43 -3.94 -11.38
N GLU A 165 -7.38 -3.29 -11.90
CA GLU A 165 -6.32 -3.99 -12.63
C GLU A 165 -5.51 -4.93 -11.73
N ALA A 166 -5.15 -4.50 -10.52
CA ALA A 166 -4.36 -5.32 -9.61
C ALA A 166 -5.17 -6.52 -9.09
N ARG A 167 -6.48 -6.35 -8.83
CA ARG A 167 -7.38 -7.47 -8.52
C ARG A 167 -7.45 -8.47 -9.67
N ALA A 168 -7.52 -8.00 -10.91
CA ALA A 168 -7.52 -8.86 -12.10
C ALA A 168 -6.23 -9.67 -12.24
N LEU A 169 -5.10 -9.13 -11.77
CA LEU A 169 -3.81 -9.83 -11.72
C LEU A 169 -3.72 -10.88 -10.60
N GLY A 170 -4.60 -10.81 -9.59
CA GLY A 170 -4.51 -11.62 -8.36
C GLY A 170 -3.73 -10.96 -7.22
N VAL A 171 -3.47 -9.65 -7.30
CA VAL A 171 -2.91 -8.85 -6.22
C VAL A 171 -4.03 -8.35 -5.32
N HIS A 172 -3.85 -8.47 -4.01
CA HIS A 172 -4.87 -8.17 -3.00
C HIS A 172 -4.56 -6.89 -2.23
N TRP A 173 -3.29 -6.51 -2.16
CA TRP A 173 -2.78 -5.45 -1.32
C TRP A 173 -1.80 -4.56 -2.07
N ASN A 174 -2.05 -3.25 -2.12
CA ASN A 174 -1.13 -2.28 -2.71
C ASN A 174 -0.38 -1.50 -1.63
N PHE A 175 0.94 -1.35 -1.77
CA PHE A 175 1.80 -0.52 -0.90
C PHE A 175 1.79 0.95 -1.30
N PHE A 176 0.61 1.46 -1.62
CA PHE A 176 0.35 2.84 -2.00
C PHE A 176 -1.07 3.18 -1.53
N PRO A 177 -1.36 4.41 -1.04
CA PRO A 177 -0.65 5.66 -1.27
C PRO A 177 0.55 5.96 -0.38
N VAL A 178 1.46 6.80 -0.87
CA VAL A 178 2.48 7.45 -0.03
C VAL A 178 1.82 8.65 0.66
N ALA A 179 1.77 8.62 1.98
CA ALA A 179 1.19 9.66 2.84
C ALA A 179 2.24 10.63 3.40
N ASP A 180 3.47 10.58 2.87
CA ASP A 180 4.51 11.54 3.19
C ASP A 180 4.13 12.94 2.72
N VAL A 181 4.46 13.95 3.52
CA VAL A 181 4.33 15.36 3.13
C VAL A 181 5.69 15.84 2.65
N ASN A 182 5.76 16.33 1.40
CA ASN A 182 7.01 16.79 0.82
C ASN A 182 7.37 18.21 1.31
N SER A 183 7.70 18.35 2.60
CA SER A 183 8.06 19.64 3.19
C SER A 183 9.49 20.10 2.87
N ASN A 184 10.33 19.21 2.33
CA ASN A 184 11.70 19.50 1.93
C ASN A 184 11.91 19.14 0.45
N PRO A 185 11.98 20.12 -0.46
CA PRO A 185 12.18 19.90 -1.89
C PRO A 185 13.47 19.11 -2.22
N GLU A 186 14.49 19.22 -1.37
CA GLU A 186 15.78 18.55 -1.51
C GLU A 186 15.76 17.06 -1.11
N ASN A 187 14.61 16.52 -0.67
CA ASN A 187 14.50 15.11 -0.31
C ASN A 187 14.34 14.24 -1.57
N PRO A 188 15.35 13.43 -1.95
CA PRO A 188 15.30 12.64 -3.17
C PRO A 188 14.39 11.40 -3.05
N ILE A 189 14.00 11.00 -1.83
CA ILE A 189 13.23 9.78 -1.56
C ILE A 189 11.72 10.00 -1.69
N ILE A 190 11.23 11.17 -1.25
CA ILE A 190 9.81 11.53 -1.27
C ILE A 190 9.47 12.25 -2.58
N ASN A 191 10.10 13.40 -2.85
CA ASN A 191 9.97 14.21 -4.07
C ASN A 191 8.57 14.10 -4.73
N THR A 192 8.48 13.63 -5.98
CA THR A 192 7.22 13.49 -6.74
C THR A 192 6.28 12.37 -6.28
N ARG A 193 6.69 11.51 -5.34
CA ARG A 193 5.89 10.38 -4.84
C ARG A 193 4.87 10.79 -3.78
N SER A 194 5.06 11.95 -3.16
CA SER A 194 4.03 12.59 -2.32
C SER A 194 3.00 13.31 -3.18
N PHE A 195 1.77 13.40 -2.69
CA PHE A 195 0.74 14.24 -3.31
C PHE A 195 1.04 15.74 -3.18
N GLY A 196 1.86 16.19 -2.23
CA GLY A 196 2.13 17.62 -2.06
C GLY A 196 2.91 17.96 -0.80
N GLU A 197 2.99 19.26 -0.51
CA GLU A 197 3.72 19.81 0.64
C GLU A 197 2.80 20.26 1.79
N ASP A 198 1.49 20.40 1.54
CA ASP A 198 0.50 20.74 2.55
C ASP A 198 -0.10 19.48 3.19
N PRO A 199 0.03 19.27 4.51
CA PRO A 199 -0.51 18.09 5.20
C PRO A 199 -2.02 17.88 5.02
N LEU A 200 -2.80 18.97 4.95
CA LEU A 200 -4.25 18.86 4.80
C LEU A 200 -4.61 18.35 3.40
N GLN A 201 -4.05 18.98 2.37
CA GLN A 201 -4.21 18.52 0.99
C GLN A 201 -3.74 17.07 0.81
N VAL A 202 -2.55 16.71 1.32
CA VAL A 202 -2.05 15.32 1.22
C VAL A 202 -3.03 14.34 1.88
N GLY A 203 -3.59 14.69 3.04
CA GLY A 203 -4.60 13.87 3.71
C GLY A 203 -5.86 13.65 2.88
N GLU A 204 -6.37 14.69 2.22
CA GLU A 204 -7.54 14.59 1.34
C GLU A 204 -7.29 13.70 0.11
N PHE A 205 -6.14 13.85 -0.53
CA PHE A 205 -5.75 13.06 -1.70
C PHE A 205 -5.49 11.59 -1.35
N VAL A 206 -4.81 11.33 -0.23
CA VAL A 206 -4.63 9.98 0.32
C VAL A 206 -5.98 9.33 0.59
N ALA A 207 -6.90 10.04 1.25
CA ALA A 207 -8.23 9.52 1.53
C ALA A 207 -9.02 9.24 0.24
N ALA A 208 -8.92 10.11 -0.77
CA ALA A 208 -9.56 9.91 -2.07
C ALA A 208 -9.05 8.66 -2.78
N TYR A 209 -7.73 8.46 -2.83
CA TYR A 209 -7.14 7.24 -3.39
C TYR A 209 -7.62 5.97 -2.66
N ILE A 210 -7.60 5.99 -1.32
CA ILE A 210 -8.02 4.85 -0.49
C ILE A 210 -9.49 4.49 -0.78
N ARG A 211 -10.39 5.47 -0.89
CA ARG A 211 -11.79 5.22 -1.26
C ARG A 211 -11.91 4.52 -2.61
N GLY A 212 -11.19 5.02 -3.62
CA GLY A 212 -11.19 4.42 -4.95
C GLY A 212 -10.68 2.98 -4.95
N ALA A 213 -9.56 2.73 -4.27
CA ALA A 213 -8.98 1.39 -4.19
C ALA A 213 -9.89 0.40 -3.43
N HIS A 214 -10.49 0.84 -2.30
CA HIS A 214 -11.44 0.03 -1.54
C HIS A 214 -12.70 -0.29 -2.35
N ALA A 215 -13.20 0.63 -3.18
CA ALA A 215 -14.33 0.39 -4.07
C ALA A 215 -14.04 -0.74 -5.10
N ALA A 216 -12.77 -0.94 -5.45
CA ALA A 216 -12.32 -2.04 -6.29
C ALA A 216 -11.93 -3.31 -5.50
N GLY A 217 -12.15 -3.36 -4.18
CA GLY A 217 -11.81 -4.52 -3.33
C GLY A 217 -10.32 -4.70 -3.08
N MET A 218 -9.52 -3.66 -3.24
CA MET A 218 -8.07 -3.65 -3.01
C MET A 218 -7.75 -3.18 -1.59
N LEU A 219 -6.93 -3.93 -0.85
CA LEU A 219 -6.35 -3.47 0.40
C LEU A 219 -5.23 -2.47 0.08
N VAL A 220 -5.06 -1.45 0.92
CA VAL A 220 -4.03 -0.42 0.73
C VAL A 220 -3.28 -0.16 2.01
N THR A 221 -1.97 0.02 1.90
CA THR A 221 -1.16 0.60 2.98
C THR A 221 -0.82 2.02 2.62
N ALA A 222 -1.41 2.96 3.36
CA ALA A 222 -0.90 4.32 3.40
C ALA A 222 0.45 4.31 4.13
N SER A 223 1.54 4.47 3.38
CA SER A 223 2.90 4.42 3.93
C SER A 223 3.41 5.82 4.20
N ILE A 224 3.97 6.02 5.39
CA ILE A 224 4.78 7.20 5.73
C ILE A 224 6.23 6.70 5.76
N ARG A 225 7.06 7.13 4.81
CA ARG A 225 8.49 6.86 4.80
C ARG A 225 9.22 8.05 5.39
N PHE A 226 9.54 7.92 6.68
CA PHE A 226 10.54 8.77 7.30
C PHE A 226 11.92 8.42 6.72
N ALA A 227 12.39 9.21 5.75
CA ALA A 227 13.84 9.30 5.53
C ALA A 227 14.45 9.75 6.87
N PRO A 228 15.52 9.11 7.38
CA PRO A 228 16.22 9.65 8.54
C PRO A 228 16.63 11.07 8.18
N GLY A 229 15.98 12.04 8.81
CA GLY A 229 16.20 13.45 8.51
C GLY A 229 17.68 13.73 8.63
N SER A 230 18.24 14.43 7.66
CA SER A 230 19.45 15.20 7.89
C SER A 230 19.10 16.25 8.93
N GLY A 231 19.22 15.86 10.20
CA GLY A 231 19.08 16.73 11.34
C GLY A 231 20.04 17.89 11.17
N LYS A 232 19.51 19.03 10.78
CA LYS A 232 20.11 20.31 11.13
C LYS A 232 19.45 20.70 12.45
N SER A 233 20.09 20.29 13.54
CA SER A 233 20.09 21.05 14.79
C SER A 233 20.57 22.47 14.54
#